data_AF-A0A6M3JUN8-F1
#
_entry.id   AF-A0A6M3JUN8-F1
#
_cell.length_a   1.000
_cell.length_b   1.000
_cell.length_c   1.000
_cell.angle_alpha   90.00
_cell.angle_beta   90.00
_cell.angle_gamma   90.00
#
_symmetry.space_group_name_H-M   'P 1'
#
loop_
_entity.id
_entity.type
_entity.pdbx_description
1 polymer ?
#
loop_
_entity_poly.entity_id
_entity_poly.type
_entity_poly.pdbx_seq_one_letter_code
_entity_poly.pdbx_strand_id
1 'polypeptide(L)'
;MSNTYYAGKTVTLRLENRYQGALKNADSATISIWDATNTLVVTEQAMTRISIGKYEYQYTIGATPILGTYKVVAYVTVGSYKYADAGTFEVDWA
;
A
#
# COMPACT_ATOMS: atom_id res chain seq x y z
N MET A 1 -15.97 -0.27 5.85
CA MET A 1 -16.05 -1.48 5.01
C MET A 1 -14.64 -2.03 4.92
N SER A 2 -14.38 -3.19 5.52
CA SER A 2 -13.10 -3.92 5.34
C SER A 2 -13.12 -4.46 3.91
N ASN A 3 -12.10 -4.18 3.11
CA ASN A 3 -11.95 -4.82 1.81
C ASN A 3 -11.29 -6.18 2.06
N THR A 4 -12.07 -7.25 1.94
CA THR A 4 -11.59 -8.63 2.02
C THR A 4 -11.05 -9.07 0.65
N TYR A 5 -9.85 -9.65 0.66
CA TYR A 5 -9.20 -10.19 -0.52
C TYR A 5 -8.81 -11.65 -0.27
N TYR A 6 -8.67 -12.41 -1.34
CA TYR A 6 -8.53 -13.86 -1.25
C TYR A 6 -7.14 -14.36 -1.61
N ALA A 7 -6.76 -15.48 -1.01
CA ALA A 7 -5.55 -16.22 -1.37
C ALA A 7 -5.38 -16.38 -2.88
N GLY A 8 -4.15 -16.16 -3.38
CA GLY A 8 -3.83 -16.24 -4.81
C GLY A 8 -4.38 -15.09 -5.67
N LYS A 9 -4.99 -14.05 -5.09
CA LYS A 9 -5.49 -12.88 -5.82
C LYS A 9 -4.54 -11.70 -5.70
N THR A 10 -4.53 -10.86 -6.74
CA THR A 10 -3.81 -9.60 -6.75
C THR A 10 -4.71 -8.47 -6.27
N VAL A 11 -4.19 -7.68 -5.33
CA VAL A 11 -4.80 -6.49 -4.78
C VAL A 11 -4.14 -5.25 -5.36
N THR A 12 -4.94 -4.25 -5.73
CA THR A 12 -4.42 -2.94 -6.15
C THR A 12 -4.51 -1.97 -4.99
N LEU A 13 -3.36 -1.59 -4.44
CA LEU A 13 -3.23 -0.62 -3.36
C LEU A 13 -2.98 0.76 -3.96
N ARG A 14 -3.82 1.74 -3.61
CA ARG A 14 -3.79 3.10 -4.18
C ARG A 14 -3.37 4.12 -3.14
N LEU A 15 -2.59 5.09 -3.58
CA LEU A 15 -2.19 6.26 -2.81
C LEU A 15 -2.56 7.53 -3.58
N GLU A 16 -3.15 8.50 -2.89
CA GLU A 16 -3.38 9.84 -3.40
C GLU A 16 -2.59 10.86 -2.56
N ASN A 17 -1.51 11.41 -3.12
CA ASN A 17 -0.70 12.45 -2.51
C ASN A 17 -1.36 13.82 -2.70
N ARG A 18 -1.84 14.40 -1.60
CA ARG A 18 -2.26 15.82 -1.52
C ARG A 18 -1.26 16.60 -0.69
N TYR A 19 -0.38 17.34 -1.36
CA TYR A 19 0.56 18.23 -0.71
C TYR A 19 -0.01 19.66 -0.69
N GLN A 20 -0.19 20.22 0.51
CA GLN A 20 -0.79 21.56 0.70
C GLN A 20 -2.18 21.70 0.03
N GLY A 21 -3.00 20.64 0.08
CA GLY A 21 -4.37 20.64 -0.44
C GLY A 21 -4.51 20.34 -1.94
N ALA A 22 -3.41 20.29 -2.70
CA ALA A 22 -3.41 19.97 -4.12
C ALA A 22 -2.74 18.63 -4.43
N LEU A 23 -3.22 17.95 -5.47
CA LEU A 23 -2.53 16.76 -6.01
C LEU A 23 -1.13 17.16 -6.47
N LYS A 24 -0.11 16.47 -5.98
CA LYS A 24 1.28 16.76 -6.31
C LYS A 24 2.06 15.47 -6.50
N ASN A 25 2.96 15.47 -7.48
CA ASN A 25 3.90 14.36 -7.64
C ASN A 25 4.90 14.36 -6.48
N ALA A 26 5.07 13.19 -5.88
CA ALA A 26 6.14 12.88 -4.98
C ALA A 26 7.45 12.63 -5.74
N ASP A 27 8.56 12.96 -5.09
CA ASP A 27 9.91 12.58 -5.52
C ASP A 27 10.13 11.08 -5.29
N SER A 28 9.53 10.53 -4.23
CA SER A 28 9.42 9.10 -4.00
C SER A 28 8.08 8.74 -3.35
N ALA A 29 7.54 7.59 -3.76
CA ALA A 29 6.39 6.94 -3.14
C ALA A 29 6.71 5.45 -3.01
N THR A 30 6.84 4.96 -1.79
CA THR A 30 7.11 3.55 -1.50
C THR A 30 6.04 2.97 -0.58
N ILE A 31 5.96 1.64 -0.51
CA ILE A 31 4.97 0.94 0.29
C ILE A 31 5.59 -0.23 1.03
N SER A 32 5.18 -0.40 2.29
CA SER A 32 5.51 -1.55 3.12
C SER A 32 4.23 -2.26 3.54
N ILE A 33 4.28 -3.59 3.62
CA ILE A 33 3.13 -4.42 3.97
C ILE A 33 3.56 -5.39 5.08
N TRP A 34 2.76 -5.47 6.12
CA TRP A 34 2.88 -6.46 7.18
C TRP A 34 1.68 -7.40 7.14
N ASP A 35 1.94 -8.69 7.30
CA ASP A 35 0.87 -9.68 7.44
C ASP A 35 0.17 -9.61 8.80
N ALA A 36 -0.82 -10.48 9.02
CA ALA A 36 -1.60 -10.48 10.26
C ALA A 36 -0.80 -10.85 11.53
N THR A 37 0.41 -11.41 11.39
CA THR A 37 1.34 -11.67 12.51
C THR A 37 2.29 -10.50 12.78
N ASN A 38 2.15 -9.39 12.04
CA ASN A 38 3.10 -8.27 12.00
C ASN A 38 4.47 -8.63 11.39
N THR A 39 4.54 -9.67 10.57
CA THR A 39 5.75 -9.96 9.79
C THR A 39 5.77 -9.05 8.56
N LEU A 40 6.88 -8.36 8.33
CA LEU A 40 7.09 -7.51 7.15
C LEU A 40 7.25 -8.40 5.91
N VAL A 41 6.31 -8.32 4.98
CA VAL A 41 6.27 -9.13 3.74
C VAL A 41 6.58 -8.33 2.48
N VAL A 42 6.48 -7.01 2.54
CA VAL A 42 6.95 -6.08 1.50
C VAL A 42 7.68 -4.94 2.18
N THR A 43 8.90 -4.64 1.73
CA THR A 43 9.77 -3.63 2.34
C THR A 43 10.02 -2.48 1.37
N GLU A 44 9.46 -1.30 1.67
CA GLU A 44 9.68 -0.03 0.96
C GLU A 44 9.70 -0.13 -0.57
N GLN A 45 8.80 -0.93 -1.12
CA GLN A 45 8.75 -1.18 -2.55
C GLN A 45 8.23 0.07 -3.27
N ALA A 46 8.85 0.44 -4.39
CA ALA A 46 8.42 1.60 -5.17
C ALA A 46 7.00 1.40 -5.74
N MET A 47 6.16 2.43 -5.59
CA MET A 47 4.83 2.49 -6.21
C MET A 47 4.91 3.09 -7.62
N THR A 48 4.04 2.64 -8.52
CA THR A 48 3.96 3.16 -9.89
C THR A 48 3.04 4.37 -9.93
N ARG A 49 3.53 5.50 -10.46
CA ARG A 49 2.69 6.68 -10.68
C ARG A 49 1.75 6.44 -11.85
N ILE A 50 0.45 6.62 -11.64
CA ILE A 50 -0.58 6.48 -12.68
C ILE A 50 -1.10 7.84 -13.19
N SER A 51 -1.08 8.87 -12.35
CA SER A 51 -1.40 10.25 -12.72
C SER A 51 -0.74 11.23 -11.75
N ILE A 52 -0.97 12.53 -11.93
CA ILE A 52 -0.46 13.54 -10.99
C ILE A 52 -0.94 13.21 -9.57
N GLY A 53 0.01 13.02 -8.65
CA GLY A 53 -0.25 12.71 -7.25
C GLY A 53 -0.96 11.38 -6.98
N LYS A 54 -1.10 10.48 -7.95
CA LYS A 54 -1.73 9.17 -7.75
C LYS A 54 -0.79 8.04 -8.09
N TYR A 55 -0.69 7.08 -7.18
CA TYR A 55 0.24 5.97 -7.25
C TYR A 55 -0.48 4.65 -6.96
N GLU A 56 0.00 3.57 -7.58
CA GLU A 56 -0.53 2.22 -7.37
C GLU A 56 0.61 1.23 -7.09
N TYR A 57 0.28 0.22 -6.29
CA TYR A 57 1.09 -0.97 -6.11
C TYR A 57 0.21 -2.21 -6.22
N GLN A 58 0.63 -3.17 -7.03
CA GLN A 58 -0.03 -4.46 -7.17
C GLN A 58 0.62 -5.46 -6.22
N TYR A 59 -0.13 -5.91 -5.22
CA TYR A 59 0.31 -6.92 -4.26
C TYR A 59 -0.40 -8.24 -4.56
N THR A 60 0.36 -9.30 -4.84
CA THR A 60 -0.21 -10.64 -5.03
C THR A 60 -0.19 -11.39 -3.72
N ILE A 61 -1.37 -11.75 -3.21
CA ILE A 61 -1.51 -12.58 -2.02
C ILE A 61 -1.07 -13.99 -2.40
N GLY A 62 -0.16 -14.57 -1.61
CA GLY A 62 0.31 -15.94 -1.82
C GLY A 62 -0.83 -16.97 -1.83
N ALA A 63 -0.59 -18.16 -2.40
CA ALA A 63 -1.58 -19.24 -2.41
C ALA A 63 -1.85 -19.82 -1.00
N THR A 64 -0.90 -19.66 -0.09
CA THR A 64 -0.99 -20.06 1.33
C THR A 64 -0.63 -18.87 2.23
N PRO A 65 -1.46 -17.81 2.27
CA PRO A 65 -1.17 -16.62 3.04
C PRO A 65 -1.44 -16.86 4.53
N ILE A 66 -0.87 -16.00 5.37
CA ILE A 66 -1.39 -15.82 6.72
C ILE A 66 -2.75 -15.12 6.58
N LEU A 67 -3.79 -15.65 7.21
CA LEU A 67 -5.11 -15.00 7.16
C LEU A 67 -5.22 -13.89 8.20
N GLY A 68 -6.10 -12.93 7.95
CA GLY A 68 -6.43 -11.85 8.87
C GLY A 68 -6.08 -10.48 8.33
N THR A 69 -5.94 -9.51 9.23
CA THR A 69 -5.76 -8.10 8.86
C THR A 69 -4.30 -7.79 8.53
N TYR A 70 -4.05 -7.43 7.28
CA TYR A 70 -2.77 -6.93 6.81
C TYR A 70 -2.70 -5.42 7.03
N LYS A 71 -1.52 -4.93 7.40
CA LYS A 71 -1.24 -3.51 7.54
C LYS A 71 -0.44 -3.04 6.33
N VAL A 72 -0.77 -1.85 5.85
CA VAL A 72 -0.04 -1.21 4.76
C VAL A 72 0.36 0.20 5.18
N VAL A 73 1.60 0.58 4.88
CA VAL A 73 2.08 1.94 5.08
C VAL A 73 2.74 2.40 3.79
N ALA A 74 2.23 3.50 3.23
CA ALA A 74 2.85 4.18 2.11
C ALA A 74 3.69 5.35 2.63
N TYR A 75 4.94 5.46 2.18
CA TYR A 75 5.85 6.55 2.52
C TYR A 75 6.01 7.48 1.32
N VAL A 76 5.89 8.78 1.56
CA VAL A 76 5.91 9.79 0.51
C VAL A 76 6.93 10.87 0.84
N THR A 77 7.77 11.20 -0.15
CA THR A 77 8.70 12.33 -0.07
C THR A 77 8.36 13.39 -1.11
N VAL A 78 8.24 14.64 -0.69
CA VAL A 78 8.05 15.83 -1.56
C VAL A 78 9.02 16.92 -1.09
N GLY A 79 10.12 17.12 -1.81
CA GLY A 79 11.24 17.95 -1.39
C GLY A 79 11.80 17.46 -0.06
N SER A 80 11.82 18.34 0.95
CA SER A 80 12.25 18.01 2.31
C SER A 80 11.16 17.35 3.17
N TYR A 81 9.91 17.32 2.71
CA TYR A 81 8.79 16.79 3.48
C TYR A 81 8.68 15.29 3.29
N LYS A 82 8.63 14.56 4.41
CA LYS A 82 8.38 13.12 4.46
C LYS A 82 7.18 12.85 5.33
N TYR A 83 6.27 12.02 4.85
CA TYR A 83 5.11 11.60 5.62
C TYR A 83 4.70 10.18 5.22
N ALA A 84 3.86 9.57 6.06
CA ALA A 84 3.34 8.23 5.83
C ALA A 84 1.81 8.25 5.87
N ASP A 85 1.19 7.42 5.04
CA ASP A 85 -0.24 7.12 5.07
C ASP A 85 -0.43 5.63 5.36
N ALA A 86 -1.34 5.30 6.27
CA ALA A 86 -1.51 3.95 6.79
C ALA A 86 -2.92 3.43 6.52
N GLY A 87 -3.00 2.16 6.13
CA GLY A 87 -4.26 1.48 5.88
C GLY A 87 -4.21 0.02 6.29
N THR A 88 -5.33 -0.66 6.10
CA THR A 88 -5.45 -2.10 6.30
C THR A 88 -6.30 -2.74 5.22
N PHE A 89 -6.09 -4.04 5.02
CA PHE A 89 -7.00 -4.89 4.25
C PHE A 89 -7.06 -6.27 4.89
N GLU A 90 -8.13 -7.01 4.61
CA GLU A 90 -8.34 -8.33 5.18
C GLU A 90 -8.01 -9.41 4.14
N VAL A 91 -7.33 -10.46 4.59
CA VAL A 91 -6.99 -11.63 3.76
C VAL A 91 -7.72 -12.83 4.31
N ASP A 92 -8.50 -13.49 3.46
CA ASP A 92 -9.27 -14.69 3.80
C ASP A 92 -9.18 -15.75 2.69
N TRP A 93 -9.75 -16.93 2.95
CA TRP A 93 -10.04 -17.90 1.90
C TRP A 93 -11.25 -17.47 1.07
N ALA A 94 -11.24 -17.87 -0.20
CA ALA A 94 -12.31 -17.58 -1.17
C ALA A 94 -13.59 -18.38 -0.88
#